data_AF-C9JVV1-F1
#
_entry.id   AF-C9JVV1-F1
#
_cell.length_a   1.000
_cell.length_b   1.000
_cell.length_c   1.000
_cell.angle_alpha   90.00
_cell.angle_beta   90.00
_cell.angle_gamma   90.00
#
_symmetry.space_group_name_H-M   'P 1'
#
loop_
_entity.id
_entity.type
_entity.pdbx_description
1 polymer ?
#
loop_
_entity_poly.entity_id
_entity_poly.type
_entity_poly.pdbx_seq_one_letter_code
_entity_poly.pdbx_strand_id
1 'polypeptide(L)' 'MASDSPARSLDEIDLSALRDPAGIFELVELVGNGTYGQVYKQMNQ' A
#
# COMPACT_ATOMS: atom_id res chain seq x y z
N MET A 1 -22.41 -10.11 19.91
CA MET A 1 -21.14 -10.86 19.76
C MET A 1 -20.74 -10.77 18.30
N ALA A 2 -19.87 -9.83 17.96
CA ALA A 2 -19.29 -9.67 16.62
C ALA A 2 -17.78 -9.66 16.81
N SER A 3 -17.22 -10.84 17.09
CA SER A 3 -15.82 -10.99 17.47
C SER A 3 -15.07 -11.95 16.56
N ASP A 4 -15.51 -12.12 15.31
CA ASP A 4 -14.76 -12.84 14.28
C ASP A 4 -14.96 -12.12 12.95
N SER A 5 -14.37 -10.92 12.83
CA SER A 5 -14.02 -10.42 11.50
C SER A 5 -12.81 -11.23 11.03
N PRO A 6 -12.81 -11.84 9.84
CA PRO A 6 -11.65 -12.53 9.28
C PRO A 6 -10.53 -11.56 8.84
N ALA A 7 -10.59 -10.31 9.28
CA ALA A 7 -9.53 -9.33 9.07
C ALA A 7 -8.34 -9.79 9.91
N ARG A 8 -7.26 -10.21 9.24
CA ARG A 8 -5.97 -10.47 9.89
C ARG A 8 -5.65 -9.30 10.82
N SER A 9 -5.25 -9.62 12.05
CA SER A 9 -4.84 -8.58 12.99
C SER A 9 -3.71 -7.76 12.35
N LEU A 10 -3.77 -6.44 12.50
CA LEU A 10 -2.70 -5.54 12.05
C LEU A 10 -1.38 -5.85 12.77
N ASP A 11 -1.44 -6.48 13.95
CA ASP A 11 -0.27 -6.86 14.75
C ASP A 11 0.57 -7.97 14.08
N GLU A 12 0.00 -8.71 13.12
CA GLU A 12 0.72 -9.76 12.38
C GLU A 12 1.53 -9.19 11.19
N ILE A 13 1.39 -7.90 10.87
CA ILE A 13 2.03 -7.28 9.71
C ILE A 13 3.34 -6.61 10.13
N ASP A 14 4.47 -7.26 9.84
CA ASP A 14 5.79 -6.67 10.06
C ASP A 14 6.14 -5.66 8.94
N LEU A 15 5.90 -4.38 9.21
CA LEU A 15 6.26 -3.29 8.31
C LEU A 15 7.77 -3.11 8.15
N SER A 16 8.57 -3.60 9.10
CA SER A 16 10.04 -3.47 9.04
C SER A 16 10.69 -4.43 8.03
N ALA A 17 9.98 -5.49 7.63
CA ALA A 17 10.42 -6.43 6.61
C ALA A 17 10.24 -5.92 5.17
N LEU A 18 9.53 -4.80 4.97
CA LEU A 18 9.31 -4.20 3.64
C LEU A 18 10.59 -3.53 3.12
N ARG A 19 10.96 -3.83 1.88
CA ARG A 19 12.08 -3.15 1.19
C ARG A 19 11.65 -1.75 0.75
N ASP A 20 12.61 -0.81 0.76
CA ASP A 20 12.41 0.50 0.15
C ASP A 20 12.07 0.33 -1.34
N PRO A 21 10.95 0.88 -1.83
CA PRO A 21 10.58 0.78 -3.24
C PRO A 21 11.47 1.63 -4.16
N ALA A 22 12.26 2.57 -3.63
CA ALA A 22 13.21 3.36 -4.42
C ALA A 22 14.20 2.43 -5.14
N GLY A 23 14.36 2.62 -6.45
CA GLY A 23 15.17 1.74 -7.30
C GLY A 23 14.43 0.53 -7.89
N ILE A 24 13.18 0.26 -7.48
CA ILE A 24 12.31 -0.78 -8.06
C ILE A 24 11.11 -0.13 -8.75
N PHE A 25 10.43 0.78 -8.05
CA PHE A 25 9.31 1.55 -8.57
C PHE A 25 9.52 3.04 -8.29
N GLU A 26 9.28 3.87 -9.30
CA GLU A 26 9.22 5.33 -9.11
C GLU A 26 7.82 5.84 -9.45
N LEU A 27 7.33 6.78 -8.64
CA LEU A 27 6.06 7.45 -8.89
C LEU A 27 6.24 8.41 -10.06
N VAL A 28 5.41 8.25 -11.10
CA VAL A 28 5.52 9.02 -12.34
C VAL A 28 4.54 10.16 -12.37
N GLU A 29 3.27 9.83 -12.15
CA GLU A 29 2.16 10.74 -12.40
C GLU A 29 1.00 10.40 -11.47
N LEU A 30 0.37 11.43 -10.91
CA LEU A 30 -0.92 11.31 -10.25
C LEU A 30 -2.01 11.13 -11.32
N VAL A 31 -2.68 9.98 -11.32
CA VAL A 31 -3.72 9.67 -12.31
C VAL A 31 -5.13 9.89 -11.82
N GLY A 32 -5.32 10.07 -10.51
CA GLY A 32 -6.63 10.35 -9.96
C GLY A 32 -6.59 10.68 -8.48
N ASN A 33 -7.53 11.54 -8.08
CA ASN A 33 -7.85 11.80 -6.68
C ASN A 33 -9.26 11.28 -6.44
N GLY A 34 -9.37 10.08 -5.88
CA GLY A 34 -10.64 9.50 -5.49
C GLY A 34 -10.99 9.83 -4.04
N THR A 35 -12.23 9.55 -3.66
CA THR A 35 -12.70 9.64 -2.26
C THR A 35 -11.90 8.76 -1.31
N TYR A 36 -11.26 7.71 -1.84
CA TYR A 36 -10.47 6.74 -1.10
C TYR A 36 -8.95 6.98 -1.20
N GLY A 37 -8.53 8.12 -1.77
CA GLY A 37 -7.14 8.52 -1.85
C GLY A 37 -6.62 8.72 -3.26
N GLN A 38 -5.30 8.85 -3.34
CA GLN A 38 -4.59 9.16 -4.57
C GLN A 38 -4.15 7.89 -5.28
N VAL A 39 -4.26 7.89 -6.61
CA VAL A 39 -3.77 6.80 -7.44
C VAL A 39 -2.64 7.34 -8.29
N TYR A 40 -1.47 6.69 -8.21
CA TYR A 40 -0.27 7.05 -8.95
C TYR A 40 0.08 5.96 -9.95
N LYS A 41 0.53 6.35 -11.14
CA LYS A 41 1.24 5.45 -12.04
C LYS A 41 2.65 5.23 -11.52
N GLN A 42 3.10 3.99 -11.63
CA GLN A 42 4.46 3.58 -11.30
C GLN A 42 5.18 3.15 -12.59
N MET A 43 6.48 3.41 -12.63
CA MET A 43 7.38 2.83 -13.62
C MET A 43 8.33 1.86 -12.94
N ASN A 44 8.60 0.74 -13.61
CA ASN A 44 9.63 -0.20 -13.20
C ASN A 44 10.97 0.32 -13.73
N GLN A 45 12.02 0.27 -12.92
CA GLN A 45 13.39 0.46 -13.40
C GLN A 45 13.93 -0.80 -14.07
#